data_AF-A0A957HLQ9-F1
#
_entry.id   AF-A0A957HLQ9-F1
#
_cell.length_a   1.000
_cell.length_b   1.000
_cell.length_c   1.000
_cell.angle_alpha   90.00
_cell.angle_beta   90.00
_cell.angle_gamma   90.00
#
_symmetry.space_group_name_H-M   'P 1'
#
loop_
_entity.id
_entity.type
_entity.pdbx_description
1 polymer ?
#
loop_
_entity_poly.entity_id
_entity_poly.type
_entity_poly.pdbx_seq_one_letter_code
_entity_poly.pdbx_strand_id
1 'polypeptide(L)'
;MKAMINKMSRQEIKPLLDALESPSKSVQITALQLLVRMNLEDEDQLEVSRYVMNLLETEPEGEQFDSQTPDSLPYQEVIEAAAFVSTKEVQTYLNKLLEAEEKNVRIATENALTKIKKPESASNLFEELSNPNSEQYTKAIGFLSLTDILIYLPPKYASHLVTALVQDTVEYALTTDDVLPNDLLVAVAAIQDRFEPDIAGLFKCYVEICKSENVLSEYSLEWSVTWLIAWIVSRAVPEHIHKELSPFIYNEDPFLNNDDERVRDLATQLIMDADICKDIDVIPAFGGSLGDFLSASRDSIKKLFEPNKDTKIELSVTVAYPRKLAKGKSSLILVEMYPTNQAPEREIELKDKLDKPHESETKSDDFNTSAIEFIIKLESTTIDFDQPDGVSKNLSLDGQAIETSFYATPKDNCYVGKNGIKISVLNRATQVEEFYMNLDVQVVDYAFDHISRPKVSLGLSFITAIGSLAVFVLAFFEQLDKSTGSVAGTALLGASGYFIYIWKHLYQKLALKTQHPPPSGP
;
A
#
# COMPACT_ATOMS: atom_id res chain seq x y z
N MET A 1 -25.70 -16.36 -23.63
CA MET A 1 -25.86 -17.49 -24.57
C MET A 1 -24.46 -18.11 -24.73
N LYS A 2 -24.12 -19.18 -23.99
CA LYS A 2 -22.81 -19.83 -24.15
C LYS A 2 -22.78 -20.45 -25.55
N ALA A 3 -21.97 -19.93 -26.45
CA ALA A 3 -21.71 -20.59 -27.71
C ALA A 3 -21.30 -22.04 -27.39
N MET A 4 -22.02 -23.02 -27.92
CA MET A 4 -21.58 -24.41 -27.86
C MET A 4 -20.29 -24.48 -28.68
N ILE A 5 -19.15 -24.45 -27.98
CA ILE A 5 -17.86 -24.66 -28.62
C ILE A 5 -17.85 -26.15 -28.99
N ASN A 6 -17.96 -26.45 -30.28
CA ASN A 6 -17.88 -27.83 -30.78
C ASN A 6 -16.52 -28.42 -30.37
N LYS A 7 -16.54 -29.63 -29.79
CA LYS A 7 -15.33 -30.40 -29.53
C LYS A 7 -14.85 -31.02 -30.84
N MET A 8 -13.54 -31.01 -31.07
CA MET A 8 -12.95 -31.66 -32.23
C MET A 8 -12.91 -33.17 -32.03
N SER A 9 -13.31 -33.91 -33.05
CA SER A 9 -13.31 -35.38 -33.03
C SER A 9 -11.90 -35.94 -33.21
N ARG A 10 -11.67 -37.16 -32.71
CA ARG A 10 -10.39 -37.87 -32.87
C ARG A 10 -9.92 -37.99 -34.34
N GLN A 11 -10.86 -38.12 -35.29
CA GLN A 11 -10.51 -38.18 -36.72
C GLN A 11 -9.94 -36.86 -37.25
N GLU A 12 -10.44 -35.72 -36.77
CA GLU A 12 -9.98 -34.40 -37.18
C GLU A 12 -8.58 -34.08 -36.65
N ILE A 13 -8.27 -34.54 -35.43
CA ILE A 13 -6.97 -34.27 -34.78
C ILE A 13 -5.92 -35.36 -35.05
N LYS A 14 -6.30 -36.50 -35.65
CA LYS A 14 -5.39 -37.61 -35.93
C LYS A 14 -4.08 -37.18 -36.62
N PRO A 15 -4.08 -36.30 -37.64
CA PRO A 15 -2.83 -35.86 -38.26
C PRO A 15 -1.89 -35.14 -37.29
N LEU A 16 -2.42 -34.44 -36.28
CA LEU A 16 -1.62 -33.79 -35.24
C LEU A 16 -1.08 -34.80 -34.22
N LEU A 17 -1.87 -35.81 -33.86
CA LEU A 17 -1.41 -36.91 -33.01
C LEU A 17 -0.28 -37.69 -33.71
N ASP A 18 -0.45 -38.05 -34.98
CA ASP A 18 0.59 -38.71 -35.79
C ASP A 18 1.85 -37.82 -35.93
N ALA A 19 1.68 -36.48 -35.94
CA ALA A 19 2.78 -35.53 -36.02
C ALA A 19 3.61 -35.41 -34.72
N LEU A 20 3.10 -35.86 -33.57
CA LEU A 20 3.88 -35.97 -32.33
C LEU A 20 4.99 -37.03 -32.45
N GLU A 21 4.82 -38.03 -33.34
CA GLU A 21 5.83 -39.06 -33.62
C GLU A 21 6.75 -38.69 -34.79
N SER A 22 6.63 -37.47 -35.32
CA SER A 22 7.44 -37.01 -36.46
C SER A 22 8.93 -36.98 -36.12
N PRO A 23 9.84 -37.37 -37.04
CA PRO A 23 11.27 -37.22 -36.83
C PRO A 23 11.73 -35.75 -36.77
N SER A 24 10.87 -34.81 -37.20
CA SER A 24 11.17 -33.38 -37.18
C SER A 24 10.69 -32.74 -35.88
N LYS A 25 11.64 -32.35 -35.01
CA LYS A 25 11.37 -31.68 -33.72
C LYS A 25 10.43 -30.48 -33.85
N SER A 26 10.64 -29.65 -34.87
CA SER A 26 9.77 -28.48 -35.14
C SER A 26 8.31 -28.85 -35.42
N VAL A 27 8.10 -30.00 -36.08
CA VAL A 27 6.75 -30.52 -36.38
C VAL A 27 6.11 -31.05 -35.10
N GLN A 28 6.88 -31.78 -34.27
CA GLN A 28 6.40 -32.27 -32.97
C GLN A 28 5.98 -31.13 -32.04
N ILE A 29 6.81 -30.09 -31.90
CA ILE A 29 6.50 -28.90 -31.06
C ILE A 29 5.25 -28.20 -31.58
N THR A 30 5.17 -27.96 -32.89
CA THR A 30 4.01 -27.29 -33.50
C THR A 30 2.73 -28.10 -33.27
N ALA A 31 2.79 -29.42 -33.45
CA ALA A 31 1.67 -30.31 -33.20
C ALA A 31 1.24 -30.29 -31.74
N LEU A 32 2.20 -30.35 -30.80
CA LEU A 32 1.95 -30.28 -29.36
C LEU A 32 1.27 -28.97 -28.97
N GLN A 33 1.84 -27.83 -29.40
CA GLN A 33 1.30 -26.49 -29.12
C GLN A 33 -0.11 -26.29 -29.68
N LEU A 34 -0.43 -26.90 -30.82
CA LEU A 34 -1.80 -26.87 -31.37
C LEU A 34 -2.74 -27.74 -30.54
N LEU A 35 -2.37 -28.99 -30.26
CA LEU A 35 -3.21 -29.94 -29.52
C LEU A 35 -3.61 -29.41 -28.14
N VAL A 36 -2.69 -28.82 -27.38
CA VAL A 36 -2.98 -28.28 -26.03
C VAL A 36 -3.90 -27.06 -26.03
N ARG A 37 -4.08 -26.38 -27.18
CA ARG A 37 -4.94 -25.19 -27.34
C ARG A 37 -6.31 -25.52 -27.93
N MET A 38 -6.50 -26.73 -28.44
CA MET A 38 -7.75 -27.15 -29.08
C MET A 38 -8.79 -27.63 -28.06
N ASN A 39 -10.07 -27.44 -28.39
CA ASN A 39 -11.18 -27.99 -27.60
C ASN A 39 -11.40 -29.46 -27.99
N LEU A 40 -10.69 -30.37 -27.32
CA LEU A 40 -10.70 -31.80 -27.61
C LEU A 40 -11.84 -32.54 -26.88
N GLU A 41 -12.11 -33.78 -27.30
CA GLU A 41 -12.87 -34.72 -26.49
C GLU A 41 -12.10 -35.10 -25.22
N ASP A 42 -12.82 -35.50 -24.16
CA ASP A 42 -12.20 -35.68 -22.82
C ASP A 42 -11.13 -36.79 -22.82
N GLU A 43 -11.31 -37.82 -23.65
CA GLU A 43 -10.35 -38.92 -23.82
C GLU A 43 -9.06 -38.44 -24.50
N ASP A 44 -9.17 -37.67 -25.58
CA ASP A 44 -8.03 -37.13 -26.32
C ASP A 44 -7.31 -36.03 -25.50
N GLN A 45 -8.04 -35.21 -24.75
CA GLN A 45 -7.46 -34.23 -23.82
C GLN A 45 -6.62 -34.92 -22.73
N LEU A 46 -7.10 -36.05 -22.21
CA LEU A 46 -6.38 -36.84 -21.22
C LEU A 46 -5.13 -37.52 -21.83
N GLU A 47 -5.21 -37.98 -23.07
CA GLU A 47 -4.08 -38.53 -23.83
C GLU A 47 -2.96 -37.48 -24.01
N VAL A 48 -3.32 -36.28 -24.50
CA VAL A 48 -2.38 -35.16 -24.67
C VAL A 48 -1.81 -34.71 -23.32
N SER A 49 -2.62 -34.65 -22.27
CA SER A 49 -2.17 -34.32 -20.91
C SER A 49 -1.11 -35.29 -20.40
N ARG A 50 -1.33 -36.60 -20.56
CA ARG A 50 -0.34 -37.63 -20.17
C ARG A 50 0.95 -37.50 -20.96
N TYR A 51 0.85 -37.22 -22.26
CA TYR A 51 2.03 -37.01 -23.10
C TYR A 51 2.85 -35.81 -22.62
N VAL A 52 2.21 -34.67 -22.35
CA VAL A 52 2.85 -33.48 -21.77
C VAL A 52 3.48 -33.78 -20.41
N MET A 53 2.75 -34.48 -19.53
CA MET A 53 3.26 -34.84 -18.21
C MET A 53 4.50 -35.71 -18.31
N ASN A 54 4.51 -36.70 -19.20
CA ASN A 54 5.68 -37.54 -19.45
C ASN A 54 6.89 -36.70 -19.89
N LEU A 55 6.70 -35.74 -20.81
CA LEU A 55 7.77 -34.83 -21.23
C LEU A 55 8.29 -33.94 -20.10
N LEU A 56 7.43 -33.53 -19.16
CA LEU A 56 7.81 -32.72 -18.00
C LEU A 56 8.57 -33.51 -16.92
N GLU A 57 8.26 -34.81 -16.79
CA GLU A 57 8.91 -35.71 -15.83
C GLU A 57 10.22 -36.30 -16.36
N THR A 58 10.40 -36.35 -17.68
CA THR A 58 11.66 -36.77 -18.31
C THR A 58 12.79 -35.79 -17.97
N GLU A 59 13.86 -36.30 -17.39
CA GLU A 59 15.05 -35.52 -17.07
C GLU A 59 15.65 -34.94 -18.37
N PRO A 60 15.75 -33.61 -18.51
CA PRO A 60 16.22 -33.02 -19.74
C PRO A 60 17.72 -33.28 -19.97
N GLU A 61 18.10 -33.68 -21.19
CA GLU A 61 19.50 -33.78 -21.59
C GLU A 61 20.07 -32.41 -21.97
N GLY A 62 21.20 -31.98 -21.37
CA GLY A 62 21.91 -30.73 -21.72
C GLY A 62 22.55 -30.04 -20.51
N GLU A 63 23.64 -29.30 -20.72
CA GLU A 63 24.31 -28.55 -19.62
C GLU A 63 23.65 -27.19 -19.32
N GLN A 64 23.03 -26.58 -20.33
CA GLN A 64 22.38 -25.28 -20.22
C GLN A 64 20.89 -25.42 -20.54
N PHE A 65 20.04 -24.70 -19.82
CA PHE A 65 18.58 -24.70 -20.01
C PHE A 65 18.15 -24.54 -21.48
N ASP A 66 18.78 -23.65 -22.24
CA ASP A 66 18.41 -23.40 -23.65
C ASP A 66 18.73 -24.59 -24.58
N SER A 67 19.55 -25.54 -24.10
CA SER A 67 19.92 -26.78 -24.79
C SER A 67 19.28 -28.03 -24.17
N GLN A 68 18.54 -27.88 -23.07
CA GLN A 68 17.87 -28.97 -22.38
C GLN A 68 16.75 -29.54 -23.25
N THR A 69 16.78 -30.85 -23.49
CA THR A 69 15.74 -31.52 -24.28
C THR A 69 15.20 -32.82 -23.66
N PRO A 70 13.99 -32.86 -23.09
CA PRO A 70 13.28 -34.12 -22.86
C PRO A 70 12.79 -34.71 -24.19
N ASP A 71 13.11 -35.97 -24.46
CA ASP A 71 12.76 -36.66 -25.72
C ASP A 71 13.07 -35.82 -26.97
N SER A 72 14.24 -35.18 -26.99
CA SER A 72 14.69 -34.32 -28.09
C SER A 72 13.89 -33.01 -28.32
N LEU A 73 12.88 -32.68 -27.51
CA LEU A 73 12.14 -31.43 -27.58
C LEU A 73 12.73 -30.38 -26.63
N PRO A 74 12.87 -29.08 -27.00
CA PRO A 74 13.34 -28.05 -26.08
C PRO A 74 12.46 -27.94 -24.84
N TYR A 75 13.06 -27.99 -23.65
CA TYR A 75 12.30 -28.07 -22.39
C TYR A 75 11.42 -26.83 -22.15
N GLN A 76 11.91 -25.65 -22.52
CA GLN A 76 11.12 -24.41 -22.49
C GLN A 76 9.80 -24.53 -23.26
N GLU A 77 9.82 -25.10 -24.47
CA GLU A 77 8.64 -25.27 -25.32
C GLU A 77 7.64 -26.26 -24.71
N VAL A 78 8.14 -27.27 -24.01
CA VAL A 78 7.30 -28.23 -23.27
C VAL A 78 6.61 -27.53 -22.10
N ILE A 79 7.33 -26.72 -21.32
CA ILE A 79 6.76 -25.92 -20.22
C ILE A 79 5.69 -24.96 -20.75
N GLU A 80 5.96 -24.28 -21.87
CA GLU A 80 5.00 -23.39 -22.51
C GLU A 80 3.73 -24.10 -22.98
N ALA A 81 3.86 -25.26 -23.62
CA ALA A 81 2.71 -26.07 -24.02
C ALA A 81 1.92 -26.58 -22.80
N ALA A 82 2.63 -27.00 -21.75
CA ALA A 82 2.03 -27.52 -20.53
C ALA A 82 1.13 -26.54 -19.81
N ALA A 83 1.44 -25.25 -19.85
CA ALA A 83 0.59 -24.22 -19.25
C ALA A 83 -0.86 -24.28 -19.77
N PHE A 84 -1.06 -24.58 -21.06
CA PHE A 84 -2.39 -24.66 -21.67
C PHE A 84 -3.17 -25.93 -21.30
N VAL A 85 -2.53 -26.92 -20.67
CA VAL A 85 -3.19 -28.18 -20.27
C VAL A 85 -3.94 -28.01 -18.96
N SER A 86 -5.27 -28.03 -18.98
CA SER A 86 -6.11 -27.74 -17.82
C SER A 86 -6.21 -28.86 -16.76
N THR A 87 -5.59 -30.02 -16.99
CA THR A 87 -5.63 -31.13 -16.04
C THR A 87 -4.89 -30.80 -14.75
N LYS A 88 -5.48 -31.18 -13.60
CA LYS A 88 -4.93 -30.91 -12.27
C LYS A 88 -3.49 -31.40 -12.08
N GLU A 89 -3.14 -32.54 -12.69
CA GLU A 89 -1.82 -33.16 -12.58
C GLU A 89 -0.72 -32.27 -13.16
N VAL A 90 -0.84 -31.90 -14.44
CA VAL A 90 0.10 -30.97 -15.11
C VAL A 90 0.18 -29.64 -14.38
N GLN A 91 -0.94 -29.09 -13.94
CA GLN A 91 -0.96 -27.82 -13.20
C GLN A 91 -0.27 -27.92 -11.84
N THR A 92 -0.40 -29.05 -11.15
CA THR A 92 0.33 -29.32 -9.90
C THR A 92 1.82 -29.43 -10.16
N TYR A 93 2.23 -30.02 -11.28
CA TYR A 93 3.63 -30.13 -11.65
C TYR A 93 4.25 -28.77 -12.01
N LEU A 94 3.56 -27.95 -12.82
CA LEU A 94 4.00 -26.58 -13.11
C LEU A 94 4.18 -25.77 -11.83
N ASN A 95 3.28 -25.90 -10.85
CA ASN A 95 3.46 -25.23 -9.55
C ASN A 95 4.70 -25.72 -8.79
N LYS A 96 5.09 -26.99 -8.93
CA LYS A 96 6.37 -27.48 -8.37
C LYS A 96 7.58 -26.89 -9.11
N LEU A 97 7.46 -26.68 -10.43
CA LEU A 97 8.54 -26.08 -11.22
C LEU A 97 8.78 -24.59 -10.88
N LEU A 98 7.78 -23.89 -10.31
CA LEU A 98 8.00 -22.56 -9.72
C LEU A 98 8.96 -22.60 -8.51
N GLU A 99 9.13 -23.75 -7.87
CA GLU A 99 10.05 -23.97 -6.75
C GLU A 99 11.35 -24.67 -7.18
N ALA A 100 11.55 -24.91 -8.48
CA ALA A 100 12.74 -25.62 -8.99
C ALA A 100 14.03 -24.89 -8.58
N GLU A 101 15.10 -25.62 -8.25
CA GLU A 101 16.38 -25.01 -7.88
C GLU A 101 16.99 -24.19 -9.04
N GLU A 102 16.81 -24.68 -10.27
CA GLU A 102 17.30 -24.03 -11.49
C GLU A 102 16.48 -22.77 -11.82
N LYS A 103 17.15 -21.61 -11.80
CA LYS A 103 16.53 -20.30 -12.03
C LYS A 103 15.79 -20.21 -13.37
N ASN A 104 16.35 -20.77 -14.44
CA ASN A 104 15.77 -20.67 -15.79
C ASN A 104 14.47 -21.48 -15.92
N VAL A 105 14.38 -22.63 -15.25
CA VAL A 105 13.15 -23.45 -15.19
C VAL A 105 12.04 -22.66 -14.50
N ARG A 106 12.34 -22.00 -13.37
CA ARG A 106 11.37 -21.15 -12.67
C ARG A 106 10.86 -20.03 -13.58
N ILE A 107 11.76 -19.28 -14.23
CA ILE A 107 11.40 -18.18 -15.13
C ILE A 107 10.54 -18.68 -16.32
N ALA A 108 10.94 -19.79 -16.96
CA ALA A 108 10.17 -20.35 -18.07
C ALA A 108 8.75 -20.76 -17.63
N THR A 109 8.64 -21.33 -16.43
CA THR A 109 7.36 -21.74 -15.84
C THR A 109 6.47 -20.53 -15.51
N GLU A 110 7.04 -19.49 -14.90
CA GLU A 110 6.34 -18.22 -14.62
C GLU A 110 5.82 -17.58 -15.90
N ASN A 111 6.67 -17.50 -16.94
CA ASN A 111 6.29 -16.97 -18.25
C ASN A 111 5.16 -17.78 -18.88
N ALA A 112 5.24 -19.11 -18.85
CA ALA A 112 4.21 -19.99 -19.39
C ALA A 112 2.87 -19.84 -18.65
N LEU A 113 2.89 -19.80 -17.32
CA LEU A 113 1.69 -19.62 -16.50
C LEU A 113 1.08 -18.21 -16.63
N THR A 114 1.91 -17.20 -16.91
CA THR A 114 1.43 -15.84 -17.20
C THR A 114 0.68 -15.78 -18.54
N LYS A 115 1.19 -16.46 -19.58
CA LYS A 115 0.55 -16.55 -20.91
C LYS A 115 -0.88 -17.13 -20.86
N ILE A 116 -1.19 -17.98 -19.89
CA ILE A 116 -2.54 -18.56 -19.70
C ILE A 116 -3.44 -17.75 -18.76
N LYS A 117 -3.06 -16.51 -18.47
CA LYS A 117 -3.83 -15.56 -17.68
C LYS A 117 -4.11 -15.99 -16.22
N LYS A 118 -3.19 -16.73 -15.59
CA LYS A 118 -3.30 -17.04 -14.15
C LYS A 118 -2.73 -15.90 -13.30
N PRO A 119 -3.57 -15.18 -12.53
CA PRO A 119 -3.16 -14.00 -11.77
C PRO A 119 -2.13 -14.26 -10.68
N GLU A 120 -2.12 -15.47 -10.11
CA GLU A 120 -1.17 -15.86 -9.05
C GLU A 120 0.30 -15.88 -9.56
N SER A 121 0.50 -16.06 -10.87
CA SER A 121 1.83 -16.11 -11.50
C SER A 121 2.36 -14.73 -11.91
N ALA A 122 1.52 -13.69 -11.94
CA ALA A 122 1.93 -12.35 -12.34
C ALA A 122 2.73 -11.62 -11.26
N SER A 123 2.62 -12.03 -9.99
CA SER A 123 3.27 -11.37 -8.85
C SER A 123 4.80 -11.34 -8.95
N ASN A 124 5.43 -12.45 -9.34
CA ASN A 124 6.89 -12.51 -9.50
C ASN A 124 7.36 -11.67 -10.70
N LEU A 125 6.56 -11.65 -11.77
CA LEU A 125 6.80 -10.81 -12.95
C LEU A 125 6.72 -9.32 -12.59
N PHE A 126 5.79 -8.92 -11.73
CA PHE A 126 5.73 -7.55 -11.21
C PHE A 126 6.92 -7.21 -10.30
N GLU A 127 7.39 -8.15 -9.50
CA GLU A 127 8.61 -7.96 -8.70
C GLU A 127 9.83 -7.74 -9.61
N GLU A 128 9.95 -8.51 -10.70
CA GLU A 128 10.99 -8.32 -11.72
C GLU A 128 10.84 -6.98 -12.47
N LEU A 129 9.61 -6.58 -12.81
CA LEU A 129 9.31 -5.28 -13.43
C LEU A 129 9.60 -4.10 -12.51
N SER A 130 9.50 -4.30 -11.18
CA SER A 130 9.80 -3.27 -10.17
C SER A 130 11.30 -2.98 -10.06
N ASN A 131 12.17 -3.79 -10.67
CA ASN A 131 13.61 -3.56 -10.74
C ASN A 131 14.07 -3.27 -12.18
N PRO A 132 14.02 -2.00 -12.64
CA PRO A 132 14.30 -1.60 -14.02
C PRO A 132 15.75 -1.83 -14.49
N ASN A 133 16.66 -2.17 -13.58
CA ASN A 133 18.06 -2.44 -13.90
C ASN A 133 18.38 -3.95 -14.05
N SER A 134 17.40 -4.83 -13.84
CA SER A 134 17.63 -6.26 -13.97
C SER A 134 17.67 -6.68 -15.45
N GLU A 135 18.55 -7.61 -15.80
CA GLU A 135 18.50 -8.26 -17.13
C GLU A 135 17.14 -8.94 -17.36
N GLN A 136 16.47 -9.33 -16.27
CA GLN A 136 15.13 -9.91 -16.23
C GLN A 136 14.04 -8.90 -16.63
N TYR A 137 14.16 -7.62 -16.32
CA TYR A 137 13.22 -6.56 -16.73
C TYR A 137 12.99 -6.53 -18.24
N THR A 138 14.07 -6.61 -19.02
CA THR A 138 14.02 -6.57 -20.49
C THR A 138 13.32 -7.81 -21.05
N LYS A 139 13.53 -8.97 -20.42
CA LYS A 139 12.89 -10.24 -20.76
C LYS A 139 11.42 -10.24 -20.37
N ALA A 140 11.09 -9.86 -19.14
CA ALA A 140 9.73 -9.74 -18.60
C ALA A 140 8.83 -8.86 -19.47
N ILE A 141 9.32 -7.68 -19.89
CA ILE A 141 8.58 -6.80 -20.82
C ILE A 141 8.36 -7.45 -22.19
N GLY A 142 9.32 -8.24 -22.68
CA GLY A 142 9.17 -8.94 -23.96
C GLY A 142 8.14 -10.06 -23.94
N PHE A 143 7.79 -10.58 -22.75
CA PHE A 143 6.84 -11.70 -22.60
C PHE A 143 5.42 -11.27 -22.29
N LEU A 144 5.21 -10.06 -21.76
CA LEU A 144 3.89 -9.54 -21.46
C LEU A 144 3.34 -8.78 -22.66
N SER A 145 2.19 -9.19 -23.18
CA SER A 145 1.43 -8.29 -24.04
C SER A 145 0.94 -7.10 -23.21
N LEU A 146 0.71 -5.94 -23.85
CA LEU A 146 0.11 -4.79 -23.17
C LEU A 146 -1.23 -5.17 -22.48
N THR A 147 -1.98 -6.08 -23.11
CA THR A 147 -3.21 -6.64 -22.53
C THR A 147 -2.94 -7.36 -21.21
N ASP A 148 -1.87 -8.18 -21.13
CA ASP A 148 -1.52 -8.91 -19.91
C ASP A 148 -1.10 -7.94 -18.80
N ILE A 149 -0.29 -6.91 -19.13
CA ILE A 149 0.11 -5.88 -18.16
C ILE A 149 -1.12 -5.22 -17.54
N LEU A 150 -2.06 -4.76 -18.38
CA LEU A 150 -3.24 -4.04 -17.89
C LEU A 150 -4.19 -4.93 -17.07
N ILE A 151 -4.39 -6.20 -17.46
CA ILE A 151 -5.29 -7.14 -16.74
C ILE A 151 -4.86 -7.35 -15.29
N TYR A 152 -3.56 -7.31 -15.04
CA TYR A 152 -2.98 -7.63 -13.74
C TYR A 152 -2.64 -6.41 -12.88
N LEU A 153 -2.56 -5.22 -13.47
CA LEU A 153 -2.35 -3.99 -12.69
C LEU A 153 -3.58 -3.67 -11.83
N PRO A 154 -3.40 -3.12 -10.62
CA PRO A 154 -4.52 -2.52 -9.89
C PRO A 154 -5.15 -1.39 -10.71
N PRO A 155 -6.48 -1.18 -10.62
CA PRO A 155 -7.22 -0.26 -11.49
C PRO A 155 -6.55 1.11 -11.66
N LYS A 156 -6.16 1.74 -10.55
CA LYS A 156 -5.51 3.06 -10.53
C LYS A 156 -4.22 3.11 -11.36
N TYR A 157 -3.39 2.06 -11.33
CA TYR A 157 -2.14 2.02 -12.12
C TYR A 157 -2.42 1.71 -13.59
N ALA A 158 -3.41 0.87 -13.88
CA ALA A 158 -3.87 0.65 -15.25
C ALA A 158 -4.35 1.97 -15.89
N SER A 159 -5.10 2.78 -15.14
CA SER A 159 -5.56 4.13 -15.54
C SER A 159 -4.41 5.07 -15.92
N HIS A 160 -3.40 5.16 -15.06
CA HIS A 160 -2.23 5.99 -15.34
C HIS A 160 -1.40 5.45 -16.52
N LEU A 161 -1.23 4.13 -16.62
CA LEU A 161 -0.49 3.51 -17.73
C LEU A 161 -1.19 3.72 -19.07
N VAL A 162 -2.51 3.51 -19.14
CA VAL A 162 -3.28 3.78 -20.36
C VAL A 162 -3.14 5.24 -20.78
N THR A 163 -3.24 6.18 -19.84
CA THR A 163 -3.10 7.61 -20.12
C THR A 163 -1.70 7.96 -20.65
N ALA A 164 -0.64 7.40 -20.05
CA ALA A 164 0.72 7.59 -20.54
C ALA A 164 0.91 7.02 -21.95
N LEU A 165 0.35 5.84 -22.25
CA LEU A 165 0.43 5.24 -23.58
C LEU A 165 -0.37 6.02 -24.63
N VAL A 166 -1.53 6.59 -24.24
CA VAL A 166 -2.27 7.52 -25.09
C VAL A 166 -1.44 8.77 -25.37
N GLN A 167 -0.76 9.32 -24.35
CA GLN A 167 0.12 10.48 -24.52
C GLN A 167 1.26 10.20 -25.51
N ASP A 168 1.93 9.05 -25.39
CA ASP A 168 2.94 8.62 -26.36
C ASP A 168 2.34 8.49 -27.77
N THR A 169 1.10 7.99 -27.87
CA THR A 169 0.39 7.85 -29.15
C THR A 169 0.07 9.22 -29.75
N VAL A 170 -0.29 10.21 -28.94
CA VAL A 170 -0.47 11.61 -29.38
C VAL A 170 0.86 12.17 -29.90
N GLU A 171 1.95 12.04 -29.14
CA GLU A 171 3.27 12.54 -29.56
C GLU A 171 3.74 11.88 -30.86
N TYR A 172 3.55 10.56 -30.97
CA TYR A 172 3.86 9.81 -32.19
C TYR A 172 3.00 10.27 -33.37
N ALA A 173 1.69 10.48 -33.14
CA ALA A 173 0.79 10.92 -34.19
C ALA A 173 1.08 12.34 -34.70
N LEU A 174 1.59 13.21 -33.82
CA LEU A 174 2.01 14.56 -34.18
C LEU A 174 3.35 14.61 -34.92
N THR A 175 4.13 13.52 -34.87
CA THR A 175 5.51 13.48 -35.40
C THR A 175 5.69 12.53 -36.60
N THR A 176 4.74 11.64 -36.86
CA THR A 176 4.84 10.61 -37.90
C THR A 176 3.53 10.44 -38.66
N ASP A 177 3.61 9.96 -39.91
CA ASP A 177 2.45 9.62 -40.77
C ASP A 177 2.07 8.13 -40.66
N ASP A 178 2.60 7.40 -39.68
CA ASP A 178 2.46 5.94 -39.56
C ASP A 178 1.18 5.53 -38.82
N VAL A 179 0.79 4.26 -38.98
CA VAL A 179 -0.52 3.78 -38.53
C VAL A 179 -0.58 3.47 -37.03
N LEU A 180 -1.73 3.75 -36.42
CA LEU A 180 -1.94 3.69 -34.98
C LEU A 180 -1.96 2.25 -34.44
N PRO A 181 -1.39 1.96 -33.26
CA PRO A 181 -1.39 0.60 -32.74
C PRO A 181 -2.76 0.23 -32.15
N ASN A 182 -3.47 -0.70 -32.78
CA ASN A 182 -4.75 -1.26 -32.28
C ASN A 182 -4.62 -1.92 -30.89
N ASP A 183 -3.42 -2.29 -30.49
CA ASP A 183 -3.22 -3.12 -29.30
C ASP A 183 -3.54 -2.38 -28.00
N LEU A 184 -3.41 -1.05 -27.96
CA LEU A 184 -3.86 -0.26 -26.81
C LEU A 184 -5.37 -0.38 -26.64
N LEU A 185 -6.14 -0.35 -27.74
CA LEU A 185 -7.57 -0.57 -27.71
C LEU A 185 -7.93 -1.99 -27.27
N VAL A 186 -7.23 -2.99 -27.81
CA VAL A 186 -7.43 -4.39 -27.41
C VAL A 186 -7.14 -4.57 -25.92
N ALA A 187 -6.09 -3.93 -25.42
CA ALA A 187 -5.69 -4.00 -24.02
C ALA A 187 -6.70 -3.31 -23.09
N VAL A 188 -7.18 -2.10 -23.44
CA VAL A 188 -8.23 -1.40 -22.68
C VAL A 188 -9.57 -2.17 -22.75
N ALA A 189 -9.91 -2.73 -23.90
CA ALA A 189 -11.11 -3.56 -24.05
C ALA A 189 -11.06 -4.82 -23.18
N ALA A 190 -9.87 -5.38 -22.95
CA ALA A 190 -9.69 -6.58 -22.16
C ALA A 190 -9.84 -6.36 -20.64
N ILE A 191 -9.63 -5.14 -20.15
CA ILE A 191 -9.79 -4.79 -18.73
C ILE A 191 -11.21 -4.36 -18.34
N GLN A 192 -12.07 -4.07 -19.32
CA GLN A 192 -13.51 -3.82 -19.17
C GLN A 192 -13.86 -2.92 -17.97
N ASP A 193 -14.65 -3.44 -17.03
CA ASP A 193 -15.22 -2.78 -15.85
C ASP A 193 -14.21 -2.60 -14.71
N ARG A 194 -13.00 -3.16 -14.83
CA ARG A 194 -11.92 -3.01 -13.84
C ARG A 194 -11.09 -1.74 -14.05
N PHE A 195 -11.44 -0.94 -15.05
CA PHE A 195 -10.70 0.24 -15.47
C PHE A 195 -11.50 1.50 -15.18
N GLU A 196 -10.88 2.46 -14.49
CA GLU A 196 -11.44 3.79 -14.27
C GLU A 196 -10.58 4.81 -15.03
N PRO A 197 -10.96 5.24 -16.24
CA PRO A 197 -10.13 6.12 -17.06
C PRO A 197 -9.70 7.39 -16.30
N ASP A 198 -8.44 7.80 -16.40
CA ASP A 198 -8.00 9.12 -15.94
C ASP A 198 -8.48 10.18 -16.95
N ILE A 199 -9.74 10.60 -16.77
CA ILE A 199 -10.46 11.50 -17.67
C ILE A 199 -9.71 12.83 -17.83
N ALA A 200 -9.15 13.37 -16.75
CA ALA A 200 -8.44 14.64 -16.78
C ALA A 200 -7.14 14.54 -17.59
N GLY A 201 -6.36 13.47 -17.41
CA GLY A 201 -5.16 13.21 -18.20
C GLY A 201 -5.46 12.94 -19.68
N LEU A 202 -6.47 12.12 -19.96
CA LEU A 202 -6.94 11.83 -21.32
C LEU A 202 -7.49 13.08 -22.03
N PHE A 203 -8.17 13.97 -21.30
CA PHE A 203 -8.65 15.23 -21.85
C PHE A 203 -7.50 16.17 -22.25
N LYS A 204 -6.41 16.21 -21.48
CA LYS A 204 -5.20 16.97 -21.89
C LYS A 204 -4.64 16.45 -23.21
N CYS A 205 -4.57 15.12 -23.36
CA CYS A 205 -4.16 14.47 -24.61
C CYS A 205 -5.11 14.83 -25.77
N TYR A 206 -6.43 14.86 -25.51
CA TYR A 206 -7.45 15.24 -26.49
C TYR A 206 -7.29 16.70 -26.94
N VAL A 207 -7.06 17.63 -26.00
CA VAL A 207 -6.82 19.04 -26.32
C VAL A 207 -5.55 19.21 -27.14
N GLU A 208 -4.49 18.49 -26.81
CA GLU A 208 -3.21 18.55 -27.52
C GLU A 208 -3.35 18.06 -28.97
N ILE A 209 -3.97 16.90 -29.19
CA ILE A 209 -4.17 16.39 -30.55
C ILE A 209 -5.08 17.32 -31.36
N CYS A 210 -6.17 17.86 -30.77
CA CYS A 210 -7.09 18.78 -31.43
C CYS A 210 -6.48 20.17 -31.75
N LYS A 211 -5.26 20.48 -31.28
CA LYS A 211 -4.52 21.67 -31.70
C LYS A 211 -3.82 21.48 -33.05
N SER A 212 -3.62 20.23 -33.53
CA SER A 212 -3.08 19.95 -34.86
C SER A 212 -4.02 20.44 -35.96
N GLU A 213 -3.47 21.05 -37.01
CA GLU A 213 -4.23 21.54 -38.16
C GLU A 213 -4.85 20.39 -38.99
N ASN A 214 -4.34 19.17 -38.85
CA ASN A 214 -4.73 18.00 -39.64
C ASN A 214 -5.95 17.25 -39.10
N VAL A 215 -6.42 17.56 -37.88
CA VAL A 215 -7.53 16.86 -37.21
C VAL A 215 -8.83 16.91 -38.01
N LEU A 216 -8.99 17.91 -38.87
CA LEU A 216 -10.18 18.12 -39.69
C LEU A 216 -10.27 17.20 -40.91
N SER A 217 -9.21 16.49 -41.30
CA SER A 217 -9.34 15.47 -42.32
C SER A 217 -9.86 14.19 -41.68
N GLU A 218 -11.09 13.81 -42.08
CA GLU A 218 -11.56 12.45 -41.87
C GLU A 218 -10.47 11.50 -42.39
N TYR A 219 -10.12 10.48 -41.61
CA TYR A 219 -9.03 9.53 -41.86
C TYR A 219 -7.59 10.01 -41.57
N SER A 220 -7.38 11.17 -40.93
CA SER A 220 -6.06 11.45 -40.32
C SER A 220 -5.78 10.54 -39.13
N LEU A 221 -4.50 10.43 -38.81
CA LEU A 221 -4.03 9.74 -37.61
C LEU A 221 -4.55 10.47 -36.36
N GLU A 222 -4.52 11.80 -36.37
CA GLU A 222 -5.03 12.64 -35.30
C GLU A 222 -6.53 12.43 -35.06
N TRP A 223 -7.33 12.30 -36.12
CA TRP A 223 -8.74 11.94 -36.01
C TRP A 223 -8.92 10.54 -35.40
N SER A 224 -8.05 9.59 -35.72
CA SER A 224 -8.11 8.25 -35.13
C SER A 224 -7.76 8.27 -33.62
N VAL A 225 -6.80 9.11 -33.21
CA VAL A 225 -6.45 9.32 -31.80
C VAL A 225 -7.60 9.96 -31.02
N THR A 226 -8.32 10.95 -31.57
CA THR A 226 -9.45 11.57 -30.86
C THR A 226 -10.56 10.56 -30.57
N TRP A 227 -10.88 9.69 -31.54
CA TRP A 227 -11.84 8.61 -31.36
C TRP A 227 -11.36 7.54 -30.39
N LEU A 228 -10.07 7.21 -30.39
CA LEU A 228 -9.46 6.35 -29.38
C LEU A 228 -9.70 6.91 -27.97
N ILE A 229 -9.38 8.19 -27.75
CA ILE A 229 -9.54 8.84 -26.45
C ILE A 229 -11.01 8.85 -26.04
N ALA A 230 -11.93 9.25 -26.93
CA ALA A 230 -13.36 9.25 -26.67
C ALA A 230 -13.88 7.85 -26.31
N TRP A 231 -13.42 6.83 -27.02
CA TRP A 231 -13.79 5.45 -26.73
C TRP A 231 -13.29 4.99 -25.35
N ILE A 232 -12.04 5.29 -24.98
CA ILE A 232 -11.48 4.99 -23.65
C ILE A 232 -12.28 5.72 -22.56
N VAL A 233 -12.53 7.02 -22.73
CA VAL A 233 -13.29 7.85 -21.77
C VAL A 233 -14.72 7.32 -21.61
N SER A 234 -15.35 6.83 -22.68
CA SER A 234 -16.70 6.26 -22.62
C SER A 234 -16.84 5.02 -21.74
N ARG A 235 -15.73 4.40 -21.32
CA ARG A 235 -15.74 3.29 -20.36
C ARG A 235 -15.90 3.74 -18.91
N ALA A 236 -15.73 5.03 -18.61
CA ALA A 236 -16.03 5.59 -17.30
C ALA A 236 -17.55 5.67 -17.05
N VAL A 237 -17.93 5.71 -15.77
CA VAL A 237 -19.30 6.02 -15.36
C VAL A 237 -19.66 7.44 -15.82
N PRO A 238 -20.82 7.67 -16.47
CA PRO A 238 -21.16 8.98 -17.05
C PRO A 238 -21.07 10.15 -16.06
N GLU A 239 -21.52 9.94 -14.82
CA GLU A 239 -21.44 10.93 -13.74
C GLU A 239 -19.99 11.34 -13.43
N HIS A 240 -19.04 10.40 -13.56
CA HIS A 240 -17.63 10.66 -13.35
C HIS A 240 -17.05 11.51 -14.49
N ILE A 241 -17.42 11.21 -15.75
CA ILE A 241 -17.03 12.02 -16.92
C ILE A 241 -17.47 13.48 -16.74
N HIS A 242 -18.73 13.70 -16.39
CA HIS A 242 -19.24 15.05 -16.15
C HIS A 242 -18.53 15.73 -14.99
N LYS A 243 -18.30 15.02 -13.87
CA LYS A 243 -17.63 15.58 -12.70
C LYS A 243 -16.20 16.03 -13.02
N GLU A 244 -15.41 15.20 -13.67
CA GLU A 244 -14.01 15.49 -13.98
C GLU A 244 -13.85 16.53 -15.10
N LEU A 245 -14.80 16.62 -16.05
CA LEU A 245 -14.76 17.61 -17.12
C LEU A 245 -15.40 18.96 -16.77
N SER A 246 -16.24 19.00 -15.73
CA SER A 246 -16.92 20.23 -15.28
C SER A 246 -15.97 21.41 -15.00
N PRO A 247 -14.81 21.23 -14.32
CA PRO A 247 -13.88 22.33 -14.09
C PRO A 247 -13.40 23.01 -15.37
N PHE A 248 -13.19 22.24 -16.46
CA PHE A 248 -12.80 22.78 -17.77
C PHE A 248 -13.96 23.48 -18.49
N ILE A 249 -15.20 23.05 -18.23
CA ILE A 249 -16.40 23.70 -18.80
C ILE A 249 -16.71 25.02 -18.08
N TYR A 250 -16.65 25.05 -16.76
CA TYR A 250 -17.03 26.21 -15.95
C TYR A 250 -15.85 27.16 -15.64
N ASN A 251 -14.66 26.87 -16.15
CA ASN A 251 -13.45 27.67 -15.99
C ASN A 251 -12.98 27.80 -14.53
N GLU A 252 -13.11 26.70 -13.78
CA GLU A 252 -12.68 26.63 -12.37
C GLU A 252 -11.22 26.17 -12.23
N ASP A 253 -10.59 25.72 -13.33
CA ASP A 253 -9.20 25.27 -13.35
C ASP A 253 -8.23 26.44 -13.63
N PRO A 254 -7.34 26.80 -12.68
CA PRO A 254 -6.39 27.90 -12.83
C PRO A 254 -5.25 27.64 -13.85
N PHE A 255 -5.15 26.44 -14.42
CA PHE A 255 -4.07 26.09 -15.38
C PHE A 255 -4.32 26.53 -16.83
N LEU A 256 -5.52 27.02 -17.16
CA LEU A 256 -5.85 27.48 -18.51
C LEU A 256 -5.67 29.00 -18.65
N ASN A 257 -4.83 29.42 -19.59
CA ASN A 257 -4.63 30.83 -19.97
C ASN A 257 -5.32 31.09 -21.33
N ASN A 258 -6.17 32.13 -21.41
CA ASN A 258 -6.69 32.82 -22.60
C ASN A 258 -7.37 32.03 -23.75
N ASP A 259 -7.31 30.70 -23.79
CA ASP A 259 -7.99 29.82 -24.76
C ASP A 259 -9.25 29.13 -24.17
N ASP A 260 -9.84 29.73 -23.13
CA ASP A 260 -10.90 29.13 -22.30
C ASP A 260 -12.14 28.70 -23.10
N GLU A 261 -12.50 29.41 -24.16
CA GLU A 261 -13.66 29.08 -24.99
C GLU A 261 -13.42 27.81 -25.83
N ARG A 262 -12.26 27.70 -26.47
CA ARG A 262 -11.91 26.51 -27.26
C ARG A 262 -11.77 25.26 -26.38
N VAL A 263 -11.17 25.39 -25.20
CA VAL A 263 -11.01 24.26 -24.29
C VAL A 263 -12.36 23.81 -23.74
N ARG A 264 -13.26 24.74 -23.42
CA ARG A 264 -14.65 24.42 -23.04
C ARG A 264 -15.40 23.68 -24.15
N ASP A 265 -15.25 24.13 -25.39
CA ASP A 265 -15.87 23.49 -26.55
C ASP A 265 -15.33 22.07 -26.74
N LEU A 266 -14.02 21.86 -26.58
CA LEU A 266 -13.39 20.54 -26.65
C LEU A 266 -13.83 19.62 -25.50
N ALA A 267 -13.99 20.15 -24.27
CA ALA A 267 -14.51 19.37 -23.15
C ALA A 267 -15.94 18.90 -23.43
N THR A 268 -16.78 19.80 -23.97
CA THR A 268 -18.14 19.49 -24.38
C THR A 268 -18.16 18.46 -25.51
N GLN A 269 -17.28 18.62 -26.50
CA GLN A 269 -17.14 17.68 -27.61
C GLN A 269 -16.72 16.29 -27.14
N LEU A 270 -15.74 16.17 -26.23
CA LEU A 270 -15.31 14.88 -25.70
C LEU A 270 -16.44 14.17 -24.94
N ILE A 271 -17.28 14.89 -24.19
CA ILE A 271 -18.47 14.32 -23.56
C ILE A 271 -19.42 13.76 -24.62
N MET A 272 -19.68 14.51 -25.68
CA MET A 272 -20.55 14.07 -26.79
C MET A 272 -19.98 12.84 -27.51
N ASP A 273 -18.68 12.85 -27.82
CA ASP A 273 -18.01 11.74 -28.49
C ASP A 273 -17.99 10.49 -27.60
N ALA A 274 -17.74 10.64 -26.30
CA ALA A 274 -17.81 9.55 -25.34
C ALA A 274 -19.24 8.98 -25.21
N ASP A 275 -20.27 9.83 -25.22
CA ASP A 275 -21.66 9.40 -25.21
C ASP A 275 -22.05 8.61 -26.46
N ILE A 276 -21.49 8.97 -27.63
CA ILE A 276 -21.64 8.20 -28.86
C ILE A 276 -20.92 6.85 -28.75
N CYS A 277 -19.72 6.83 -28.17
CA CYS A 277 -18.90 5.62 -28.06
C CYS A 277 -19.41 4.61 -27.04
N LYS A 278 -20.19 5.03 -26.02
CA LYS A 278 -20.62 4.17 -24.91
C LYS A 278 -21.36 2.90 -25.38
N ASP A 279 -22.13 3.02 -26.47
CA ASP A 279 -22.94 1.94 -27.02
C ASP A 279 -22.18 1.11 -28.09
N ILE A 280 -20.92 1.45 -28.36
CA ILE A 280 -20.06 0.75 -29.32
C ILE A 280 -19.26 -0.32 -28.58
N ASP A 281 -19.74 -1.56 -28.66
CA ASP A 281 -19.05 -2.75 -28.15
C ASP A 281 -17.87 -3.21 -29.04
N VAL A 282 -17.85 -2.75 -30.29
CA VAL A 282 -16.81 -3.11 -31.25
C VAL A 282 -15.62 -2.18 -31.09
N ILE A 283 -14.45 -2.76 -30.85
CA ILE A 283 -13.19 -2.02 -30.80
C ILE A 283 -12.99 -1.30 -32.15
N PRO A 284 -12.83 0.04 -32.16
CA PRO A 284 -12.48 0.76 -33.38
C PRO A 284 -11.20 0.16 -34.00
N ALA A 285 -11.25 -0.23 -35.27
CA ALA A 285 -10.08 -0.79 -35.94
C ALA A 285 -9.36 0.32 -36.72
N PHE A 286 -8.23 0.78 -36.19
CA PHE A 286 -7.32 1.70 -36.86
C PHE A 286 -6.08 0.89 -37.21
N GLY A 287 -5.80 0.59 -38.49
CA GLY A 287 -4.73 -0.36 -38.87
C GLY A 287 -3.39 -0.09 -38.16
N GLY A 288 -2.52 -1.10 -37.97
CA GLY A 288 -1.21 -0.92 -37.32
C GLY A 288 -0.69 -2.19 -36.63
N SER A 289 0.62 -2.27 -36.39
CA SER A 289 1.32 -3.43 -35.82
C SER A 289 2.02 -3.09 -34.49
N LEU A 290 1.85 -3.94 -33.48
CA LEU A 290 2.34 -3.81 -32.10
C LEU A 290 3.86 -3.61 -31.94
N GLY A 291 4.65 -4.21 -32.83
CA GLY A 291 6.09 -4.38 -32.63
C GLY A 291 6.86 -3.06 -32.52
N ASP A 292 6.49 -2.07 -33.33
CA ASP A 292 7.19 -0.79 -33.39
C ASP A 292 6.76 0.13 -32.24
N PHE A 293 5.47 0.08 -31.85
CA PHE A 293 4.93 0.92 -30.77
C PHE A 293 5.50 0.57 -29.39
N LEU A 294 5.55 -0.70 -29.01
CA LEU A 294 6.11 -1.08 -27.70
C LEU A 294 7.60 -0.75 -27.58
N SER A 295 8.31 -0.69 -28.71
CA SER A 295 9.70 -0.25 -28.73
C SER A 295 9.83 1.24 -28.41
N ALA A 296 8.90 2.07 -28.88
CA ALA A 296 8.83 3.51 -28.62
C ALA A 296 8.27 3.83 -27.21
N SER A 297 7.21 3.14 -26.79
CA SER A 297 6.56 3.34 -25.48
C SER A 297 7.27 2.66 -24.30
N ARG A 298 8.38 1.95 -24.57
CA ARG A 298 9.18 1.30 -23.53
C ARG A 298 9.65 2.28 -22.47
N ASP A 299 9.99 3.51 -22.89
CA ASP A 299 10.45 4.55 -21.99
C ASP A 299 9.34 5.07 -21.08
N SER A 300 8.10 5.15 -21.55
CA SER A 300 6.94 5.57 -20.74
C SER A 300 6.49 4.49 -19.77
N ILE A 301 6.50 3.22 -20.19
CA ILE A 301 6.33 2.07 -19.27
C ILE A 301 7.42 2.12 -18.20
N LYS A 302 8.68 2.33 -18.60
CA LYS A 302 9.80 2.41 -17.67
C LYS A 302 9.67 3.59 -16.70
N LYS A 303 9.29 4.79 -17.16
CA LYS A 303 9.04 5.96 -16.31
C LYS A 303 7.92 5.74 -15.29
N LEU A 304 6.92 4.92 -15.60
CA LEU A 304 5.83 4.58 -14.68
C LEU A 304 6.28 3.66 -13.54
N PHE A 305 7.24 2.77 -13.79
CA PHE A 305 7.78 1.84 -12.78
C PHE A 305 9.09 2.31 -12.16
N GLU A 306 9.77 3.28 -12.76
CA GLU A 306 10.90 3.94 -12.13
C GLU A 306 10.38 4.80 -10.98
N PRO A 307 10.81 4.56 -9.72
CA PRO A 307 10.51 5.48 -8.64
C PRO A 307 11.06 6.84 -9.04
N ASN A 308 10.16 7.76 -9.36
CA ASN A 308 10.52 9.10 -9.80
C ASN A 308 11.28 9.77 -8.65
N LYS A 309 12.61 9.83 -8.77
CA LYS A 309 13.55 10.19 -7.69
C LYS A 309 13.31 11.58 -7.12
N ASP A 310 12.55 12.41 -7.84
CA ASP A 310 12.24 13.78 -7.49
C ASP A 310 10.79 13.98 -7.02
N THR A 311 9.95 12.94 -7.03
CA THR A 311 8.60 13.08 -6.46
C THR A 311 8.71 13.08 -4.94
N LYS A 312 8.19 14.13 -4.32
CA LYS A 312 8.01 14.20 -2.87
C LYS A 312 6.55 13.92 -2.58
N ILE A 313 6.28 13.03 -1.63
CA ILE A 313 4.93 12.88 -1.08
C ILE A 313 4.93 13.56 0.28
N GLU A 314 3.99 14.48 0.46
CA GLU A 314 3.73 15.09 1.75
C GLU A 314 3.01 14.06 2.64
N LEU A 315 3.72 13.54 3.64
CA LEU A 315 3.15 12.63 4.62
C LEU A 315 3.02 13.34 5.96
N SER A 316 1.98 12.95 6.69
CA SER A 316 1.75 13.34 8.07
C SER A 316 2.02 12.14 8.96
N VAL A 317 2.80 12.37 10.02
CA VAL A 317 3.05 11.41 11.09
C VAL A 317 2.29 11.88 12.31
N THR A 318 1.38 11.03 12.79
CA THR A 318 0.61 11.27 14.01
C THR A 318 0.95 10.23 15.05
N VAL A 319 1.21 10.71 16.25
CA VAL A 319 1.58 9.85 17.37
C VAL A 319 0.61 10.07 18.50
N ALA A 320 0.01 8.98 18.96
CA ALA A 320 -0.86 9.01 20.12
C ALA A 320 -0.23 8.21 21.27
N TYR A 321 -0.13 8.87 22.42
CA TYR A 321 0.64 8.37 23.55
C TYR A 321 0.02 8.77 24.90
N PRO A 322 0.24 7.97 25.95
CA PRO A 322 -0.25 8.29 27.28
C PRO A 322 0.54 9.45 27.88
N ARG A 323 -0.16 10.44 28.43
CA ARG A 323 0.46 11.59 29.10
C ARG A 323 1.39 11.21 30.25
N LYS A 324 1.14 10.06 30.89
CA LYS A 324 1.91 9.57 32.04
C LYS A 324 2.34 8.12 31.83
N LEU A 325 3.62 7.85 32.04
CA LEU A 325 4.18 6.51 32.07
C LEU A 325 4.52 6.11 33.50
N ALA A 326 4.11 4.92 33.91
CA ALA A 326 4.40 4.38 35.23
C ALA A 326 5.69 3.53 35.19
N LYS A 327 6.60 3.75 36.14
CA LYS A 327 7.76 2.86 36.31
C LYS A 327 7.33 1.41 36.48
N GLY A 328 8.00 0.49 35.78
CA GLY A 328 7.72 -0.94 35.83
C GLY A 328 6.39 -1.36 35.17
N LYS A 329 5.73 -0.46 34.43
CA LYS A 329 4.53 -0.77 33.64
C LYS A 329 4.75 -0.34 32.20
N SER A 330 4.48 -1.25 31.27
CA SER A 330 4.49 -0.96 29.84
C SER A 330 3.23 -0.20 29.44
N SER A 331 3.38 0.77 28.55
CA SER A 331 2.26 1.51 27.97
C SER A 331 2.38 1.56 26.45
N LEU A 332 1.24 1.56 25.77
CA LEU A 332 1.18 1.57 24.31
C LEU A 332 1.42 2.98 23.76
N ILE A 333 2.23 3.10 22.71
CA ILE A 333 2.38 4.28 21.86
C ILE A 333 2.01 3.85 20.45
N LEU A 334 1.02 4.52 19.84
CA LEU A 334 0.61 4.29 18.45
C LEU A 334 1.23 5.36 17.56
N VAL A 335 1.85 4.93 16.47
CA VAL A 335 2.39 5.81 15.43
C VAL A 335 1.68 5.46 14.13
N GLU A 336 1.08 6.47 13.52
CA GLU A 336 0.41 6.36 12.23
C GLU A 336 1.06 7.32 11.24
N MET A 337 1.29 6.86 10.02
CA MET A 337 1.82 7.67 8.92
C MET A 337 0.88 7.57 7.72
N TYR A 338 0.46 8.71 7.18
CA TYR A 338 -0.52 8.77 6.09
C TYR A 338 -0.33 10.00 5.20
N PRO A 339 -0.88 10.01 3.97
CA PRO A 339 -0.88 11.20 3.12
C PRO A 339 -1.55 12.40 3.80
N THR A 340 -0.96 13.60 3.71
CA THR A 340 -1.45 14.79 4.45
C THR A 340 -2.91 15.16 4.16
N ASN A 341 -3.42 14.84 2.97
CA ASN A 341 -4.83 15.06 2.62
C ASN A 341 -5.82 14.18 3.43
N GLN A 342 -5.36 13.13 4.12
CA GLN A 342 -6.17 12.26 4.99
C GLN A 342 -6.11 12.65 6.48
N ALA A 343 -5.34 13.68 6.85
CA ALA A 343 -5.09 14.01 8.25
C ALA A 343 -6.33 14.22 9.13
N PRO A 344 -7.37 14.96 8.69
CA PRO A 344 -8.53 15.23 9.53
C PRO A 344 -9.31 13.96 9.90
N GLU A 345 -9.43 13.01 8.97
CA GLU A 345 -10.18 11.77 9.17
C GLU A 345 -9.41 10.82 10.09
N ARG A 346 -8.10 10.70 9.88
CA ARG A 346 -7.22 9.82 10.67
C ARG A 346 -7.05 10.29 12.11
N GLU A 347 -6.94 11.59 12.35
CA GLU A 347 -6.88 12.12 13.72
C GLU A 347 -8.12 11.80 14.56
N ILE A 348 -9.30 11.69 13.92
CA ILE A 348 -10.54 11.28 14.59
C ILE A 348 -10.49 9.77 14.90
N GLU A 349 -10.12 8.96 13.90
CA GLU A 349 -10.03 7.50 14.05
C GLU A 349 -9.02 7.09 15.13
N LEU A 350 -7.85 7.73 15.16
CA LEU A 350 -6.79 7.43 16.13
C LEU A 350 -7.22 7.78 17.57
N LYS A 351 -8.02 8.84 17.75
CA LYS A 351 -8.59 9.19 19.06
C LYS A 351 -9.60 8.15 19.54
N ASP A 352 -10.38 7.58 18.63
CA ASP A 352 -11.37 6.56 18.95
C ASP A 352 -10.74 5.21 19.29
N LYS A 353 -9.57 4.88 18.71
CA LYS A 353 -8.82 3.64 19.01
C LYS A 353 -8.25 3.58 20.44
N LEU A 354 -8.22 4.70 21.17
CA LEU A 354 -7.52 4.80 22.44
C LEU A 354 -8.47 5.06 23.63
N ASP A 355 -8.72 4.00 24.42
CA ASP A 355 -9.65 3.97 25.57
C ASP A 355 -9.39 5.00 26.71
N LYS A 356 -8.30 5.76 26.69
CA LYS A 356 -7.83 6.60 27.81
C LYS A 356 -7.48 8.01 27.33
N PRO A 357 -7.31 9.00 28.24
CA PRO A 357 -6.78 10.30 27.85
C PRO A 357 -5.35 10.16 27.31
N HIS A 358 -5.23 10.22 25.98
CA HIS A 358 -3.97 10.29 25.27
C HIS A 358 -3.77 11.70 24.75
N GLU A 359 -2.51 12.10 24.64
CA GLU A 359 -2.15 13.27 23.85
C GLU A 359 -1.82 12.76 22.44
N SER A 360 -2.22 13.54 21.43
CA SER A 360 -1.90 13.29 20.02
C SER A 360 -1.10 14.45 19.49
N GLU A 361 0.01 14.16 18.82
CA GLU A 361 0.82 15.16 18.13
C GLU A 361 0.98 14.76 16.67
N THR A 362 0.65 15.68 15.77
CA THR A 362 0.72 15.49 14.32
C THR A 362 1.77 16.44 13.76
N LYS A 363 2.65 15.94 12.91
CA LYS A 363 3.60 16.76 12.15
C LYS A 363 3.69 16.24 10.73
N SER A 364 3.58 17.15 9.78
CA SER A 364 3.70 16.88 8.34
C SER A 364 5.08 17.27 7.85
N ASP A 365 5.62 16.49 6.91
CA ASP A 365 6.90 16.77 6.26
C ASP A 365 6.90 16.18 4.84
N ASP A 366 7.84 16.63 4.02
CA ASP A 366 8.01 16.12 2.66
C ASP A 366 8.91 14.88 2.69
N PHE A 367 8.37 13.73 2.32
CA PHE A 367 9.14 12.48 2.24
C PHE A 367 9.56 12.21 0.80
N ASN A 368 10.80 11.76 0.62
CA ASN A 368 11.28 11.29 -0.67
C ASN A 368 10.65 9.92 -1.01
N THR A 369 9.91 9.84 -2.12
CA THR A 369 9.18 8.62 -2.53
C THR A 369 10.05 7.49 -3.05
N SER A 370 11.35 7.75 -3.25
CA SER A 370 12.30 6.69 -3.62
C SER A 370 12.38 5.58 -2.56
N ALA A 371 11.88 5.84 -1.34
CA ALA A 371 11.72 4.82 -0.30
C ALA A 371 10.33 4.18 -0.38
N ILE A 372 10.27 2.94 -0.88
CA ILE A 372 9.07 2.10 -0.78
C ILE A 372 8.93 1.55 0.66
N GLU A 373 10.01 1.58 1.44
CA GLU A 373 10.06 1.00 2.78
C GLU A 373 10.72 1.92 3.81
N PHE A 374 10.02 2.10 4.94
CA PHE A 374 10.46 2.94 6.06
C PHE A 374 10.66 2.11 7.33
N ILE A 375 11.59 2.53 8.17
CA ILE A 375 11.77 2.03 9.53
C ILE A 375 11.31 3.12 10.49
N ILE A 376 10.26 2.84 11.25
CA ILE A 376 9.79 3.72 12.33
C ILE A 376 10.49 3.29 13.62
N LYS A 377 11.20 4.20 14.27
CA LYS A 377 12.00 3.92 15.46
C LYS A 377 11.69 4.89 16.58
N LEU A 378 11.55 4.36 17.79
CA LEU A 378 11.42 5.13 19.04
C LEU A 378 12.72 5.02 19.84
N GLU A 379 13.27 6.16 20.25
CA GLU A 379 14.51 6.24 21.01
C GLU A 379 14.32 7.06 22.29
N SER A 380 14.84 6.56 23.40
CA SER A 380 14.91 7.28 24.67
C SER A 380 16.07 6.75 25.52
N THR A 381 16.69 7.62 26.30
CA THR A 381 17.75 7.20 27.23
C THR A 381 17.19 6.55 28.50
N THR A 382 15.95 6.89 28.86
CA THR A 382 15.32 6.52 30.15
C THR A 382 14.13 5.58 30.03
N ILE A 383 13.67 5.30 28.82
CA ILE A 383 12.52 4.43 28.51
C ILE A 383 12.99 3.35 27.55
N ASP A 384 12.69 2.09 27.88
CA ASP A 384 12.92 0.94 27.00
C ASP A 384 11.69 0.67 26.13
N PHE A 385 11.92 0.25 24.89
CA PHE A 385 10.89 -0.16 23.94
C PHE A 385 11.04 -1.64 23.63
N ASP A 386 9.94 -2.33 23.35
CA ASP A 386 9.92 -3.74 22.98
C ASP A 386 10.59 -4.01 21.62
N GLN A 387 10.68 -2.99 20.76
CA GLN A 387 11.29 -3.04 19.43
C GLN A 387 12.39 -1.96 19.30
N PRO A 388 13.56 -2.17 19.92
CA PRO A 388 14.61 -1.15 19.98
C PRO A 388 15.24 -0.80 18.61
N ASP A 389 15.18 -1.74 17.66
CA ASP A 389 15.68 -1.55 16.29
C ASP A 389 14.64 -0.91 15.36
N GLY A 390 13.41 -0.66 15.86
CA GLY A 390 12.30 -0.11 15.09
C GLY A 390 11.46 -1.18 14.37
N VAL A 391 10.43 -0.73 13.67
CA VAL A 391 9.54 -1.57 12.86
C VAL A 391 9.65 -1.16 11.40
N SER A 392 9.97 -2.14 10.55
CA SER A 392 9.97 -1.95 9.10
C SER A 392 8.54 -2.04 8.57
N LYS A 393 8.12 -1.04 7.80
CA LYS A 393 6.82 -0.98 7.15
C LYS A 393 6.98 -0.51 5.71
N ASN A 394 6.34 -1.24 4.81
CA ASN A 394 6.21 -0.84 3.41
C ASN A 394 5.13 0.22 3.31
N LEU A 395 5.47 1.36 2.68
CA LEU A 395 4.47 2.33 2.26
C LEU A 395 3.82 1.79 1.00
N SER A 396 2.57 1.37 1.12
CA SER A 396 1.78 1.07 -0.06
C SER A 396 1.40 2.40 -0.72
N LEU A 397 1.72 2.53 -2.01
CA LEU A 397 1.37 3.68 -2.85
C LEU A 397 -0.15 3.81 -3.10
N ASP A 398 -0.94 2.85 -2.59
CA ASP A 398 -2.39 2.89 -2.60
C ASP A 398 -2.99 3.99 -1.69
N GLY A 399 -2.16 4.64 -0.86
CA GLY A 399 -2.60 5.68 0.06
C GLY A 399 -3.21 5.14 1.34
N GLN A 400 -2.97 3.88 1.69
CA GLN A 400 -3.30 3.35 3.01
C GLN A 400 -2.38 3.92 4.09
N ALA A 401 -2.94 4.19 5.26
CA ALA A 401 -2.18 4.60 6.42
C ALA A 401 -1.31 3.44 6.93
N ILE A 402 -0.06 3.74 7.28
CA ILE A 402 0.81 2.79 7.96
C ILE A 402 0.59 2.94 9.47
N GLU A 403 0.05 1.90 10.09
CA GLU A 403 -0.09 1.83 11.55
C GLU A 403 1.01 0.93 12.16
N THR A 404 1.63 1.43 13.24
CA THR A 404 2.55 0.64 14.07
C THR A 404 2.39 1.01 15.54
N SER A 405 2.78 0.08 16.42
CA SER A 405 2.62 0.23 17.86
C SER A 405 3.88 -0.19 18.61
N PHE A 406 4.21 0.55 19.67
CA PHE A 406 5.36 0.30 20.53
C PHE A 406 4.92 0.22 21.99
N TYR A 407 5.53 -0.68 22.76
CA TYR A 407 5.35 -0.76 24.20
C TYR A 407 6.51 -0.07 24.93
N ALA A 408 6.22 1.09 25.51
CA ALA A 408 7.17 1.90 26.25
C ALA A 408 7.18 1.54 27.75
N THR A 409 8.35 1.21 28.29
CA THR A 409 8.55 0.84 29.70
C THR A 409 9.65 1.72 30.32
N PRO A 410 9.33 2.64 31.26
CA PRO A 410 10.36 3.43 31.93
C PRO A 410 11.31 2.55 32.74
N LYS A 411 12.62 2.79 32.60
CA LYS A 411 13.66 2.08 33.35
C LYS A 411 13.49 2.29 34.86
N ASP A 412 13.91 1.31 35.66
CA ASP A 412 13.83 1.42 37.13
C ASP A 412 14.60 2.64 37.67
N ASN A 413 15.75 2.95 37.05
CA ASN A 413 16.62 4.07 37.39
C ASN A 413 16.23 5.41 36.71
N CYS A 414 15.14 5.46 35.92
CA CYS A 414 14.64 6.70 35.32
C CYS A 414 14.26 7.73 36.40
N TYR A 415 14.44 9.03 36.17
CA TYR A 415 13.96 10.04 37.10
C TYR A 415 12.45 10.30 36.91
N VAL A 416 11.74 10.52 38.01
CA VAL A 416 10.34 10.96 37.97
C VAL A 416 10.30 12.38 37.42
N GLY A 417 9.54 12.63 36.36
CA GLY A 417 9.61 13.90 35.63
C GLY A 417 9.21 13.77 34.16
N LYS A 418 9.35 14.88 33.43
CA LYS A 418 9.27 14.86 31.97
C LYS A 418 10.47 14.13 31.40
N ASN A 419 10.25 13.23 30.46
CA ASN A 419 11.27 12.48 29.76
C ASN A 419 10.99 12.58 28.25
N GLY A 420 12.04 12.75 27.45
CA GLY A 420 11.93 12.85 26.01
C GLY A 420 11.90 11.47 25.33
N ILE A 421 11.06 11.34 24.32
CA ILE A 421 11.06 10.24 23.34
C ILE A 421 11.31 10.86 21.97
N LYS A 422 12.35 10.42 21.26
CA LYS A 422 12.57 10.77 19.86
C LYS A 422 11.90 9.71 18.99
N ILE A 423 11.10 10.14 18.04
CA ILE A 423 10.50 9.29 17.01
C ILE A 423 11.18 9.66 15.70
N SER A 424 11.70 8.64 15.03
CA SER A 424 12.43 8.77 13.78
C SER A 424 11.81 7.89 12.72
N VAL A 425 11.66 8.42 11.51
CA VAL A 425 11.29 7.66 10.32
C VAL A 425 12.51 7.64 9.40
N LEU A 426 13.07 6.45 9.22
CA LEU A 426 14.28 6.22 8.44
C LEU A 426 13.91 5.57 7.11
N ASN A 427 14.53 6.00 6.03
CA ASN A 427 14.46 5.29 4.75
C ASN A 427 15.25 3.97 4.88
N ARG A 428 14.62 2.82 4.62
CA ARG A 428 15.28 1.51 4.83
C ARG A 428 16.48 1.31 3.92
N ALA A 429 16.41 1.78 2.67
CA ALA A 429 17.48 1.60 1.70
C ALA A 429 18.71 2.43 2.04
N THR A 430 18.52 3.70 2.43
CA THR A 430 19.63 4.64 2.67
C THR A 430 20.04 4.75 4.14
N GLN A 431 19.18 4.30 5.07
CA GLN A 431 19.29 4.51 6.52
C GLN A 431 19.35 6.00 6.91
N VAL A 432 18.92 6.90 6.02
CA VAL A 432 18.84 8.33 6.29
C VAL A 432 17.54 8.62 7.04
N GLU A 433 17.63 9.43 8.09
CA GLU A 433 16.48 9.95 8.82
C GLU A 433 15.79 11.01 7.95
N GLU A 434 14.61 10.67 7.42
CA GLU A 434 13.79 11.57 6.61
C GLU A 434 12.94 12.48 7.50
N PHE A 435 12.52 11.98 8.67
CA PHE A 435 11.68 12.70 9.60
C PHE A 435 12.01 12.39 11.06
N TYR A 436 11.85 13.39 11.92
CA TYR A 436 11.81 13.18 13.36
C TYR A 436 10.84 14.12 14.09
N MET A 437 10.37 13.64 15.24
CA MET A 437 9.64 14.42 16.23
C MET A 437 10.04 14.04 17.65
N ASN A 438 9.91 14.97 18.60
CA ASN A 438 10.25 14.75 20.00
C ASN A 438 8.98 14.88 20.85
N LEU A 439 8.72 13.87 21.67
CA LEU A 439 7.60 13.85 22.60
C LEU A 439 8.09 13.99 24.03
N ASP A 440 7.36 14.75 24.86
CA ASP A 440 7.60 14.86 26.29
C ASP A 440 6.58 14.02 27.07
N VAL A 441 7.01 12.94 27.72
CA VAL A 441 6.15 12.08 28.55
C VAL A 441 6.45 12.24 30.03
N GLN A 442 5.41 12.27 30.88
CA GLN A 442 5.60 12.39 32.32
C GLN A 442 5.77 11.01 32.97
N VAL A 443 6.99 10.65 33.39
CA VAL A 443 7.25 9.44 34.16
C VAL A 443 6.86 9.64 35.62
N VAL A 444 6.12 8.68 36.17
CA VAL A 444 5.65 8.65 37.56
C VAL A 444 6.01 7.31 38.21
N ASP A 445 6.30 7.35 39.51
CA ASP A 445 6.56 6.16 40.32
C ASP A 445 5.36 5.90 41.24
N TYR A 446 4.66 4.79 41.03
CA TYR A 446 3.51 4.38 41.83
C TYR A 446 3.94 3.40 42.93
N ALA A 447 3.43 3.61 44.15
CA ALA A 447 3.67 2.73 45.30
C ALA A 447 2.71 1.54 45.30
N PHE A 448 1.45 1.85 44.98
CA PHE A 448 0.28 0.97 44.88
C PHE A 448 -0.51 1.47 43.67
N ASP A 449 -1.17 0.60 42.91
CA ASP A 449 -1.69 0.77 41.53
C ASP A 449 -2.15 2.18 41.07
N HIS A 450 -2.57 3.08 41.97
CA HIS A 450 -3.03 4.43 41.66
C HIS A 450 -2.41 5.57 42.51
N ILE A 451 -1.56 5.28 43.51
CA ILE A 451 -1.00 6.28 44.44
C ILE A 451 0.51 6.44 44.21
N SER A 452 0.95 7.64 43.85
CA SER A 452 2.36 7.90 43.59
C SER A 452 3.20 7.79 44.88
N ARG A 453 4.40 7.19 44.80
CA ARG A 453 5.32 7.03 45.94
C ARG A 453 5.61 8.34 46.68
N PRO A 454 5.80 9.50 46.02
CA PRO A 454 5.98 10.77 46.72
C PRO A 454 4.79 11.16 47.61
N LYS A 455 3.56 10.81 47.21
CA LYS A 455 2.37 11.08 48.03
C LYS A 455 2.27 10.12 49.20
N VAL A 456 2.63 8.85 48.99
CA VAL A 456 2.67 7.85 50.07
C VAL A 456 3.76 8.21 51.09
N SER A 457 4.95 8.60 50.64
CA SER A 457 6.02 9.01 51.55
C SER A 457 5.66 10.29 52.32
N LEU A 458 5.01 11.27 51.69
CA LEU A 458 4.47 12.44 52.36
C LEU A 458 3.42 12.06 53.42
N GLY A 459 2.48 11.17 53.06
CA GLY A 459 1.44 10.67 53.97
C GLY A 459 2.01 9.90 55.15
N LEU A 460 2.95 8.98 54.92
CA LEU A 460 3.65 8.24 55.97
C LEU A 460 4.49 9.15 56.85
N SER A 461 5.17 10.15 56.27
CA SER A 461 5.93 11.14 57.04
C SER A 461 5.00 11.96 57.95
N PHE A 462 3.83 12.35 57.44
CA PHE A 462 2.81 13.05 58.22
C PHE A 462 2.27 12.17 59.36
N ILE A 463 1.94 10.90 59.09
CA ILE A 463 1.49 9.94 60.11
C ILE A 463 2.58 9.71 61.17
N THR A 464 3.83 9.56 60.75
CA THR A 464 4.98 9.36 61.65
C THR A 464 5.23 10.60 62.51
N ALA A 465 5.09 11.80 61.95
CA ALA A 465 5.22 13.06 62.68
C ALA A 465 4.13 13.20 63.75
N ILE A 466 2.87 12.85 63.42
CA ILE A 466 1.76 12.82 64.39
C ILE A 466 2.01 11.77 65.47
N GLY A 467 2.43 10.56 65.10
CA GLY A 467 2.74 9.50 66.07
C GLY A 467 3.87 9.89 67.02
N SER A 468 4.94 10.49 66.49
CA SER A 468 6.07 10.97 67.29
C SER A 468 5.66 12.09 68.23
N LEU A 469 4.80 13.02 67.77
CA LEU A 469 4.24 14.07 68.62
C LEU A 469 3.37 13.48 69.74
N ALA A 470 2.54 12.48 69.44
CA ALA A 470 1.71 11.81 70.45
C ALA A 470 2.57 11.11 71.51
N VAL A 471 3.62 10.39 71.10
CA VAL A 471 4.56 9.73 72.03
C VAL A 471 5.32 10.76 72.87
N PHE A 472 5.77 11.86 72.27
CA PHE A 472 6.42 12.96 73.00
C PHE A 472 5.50 13.55 74.06
N VAL A 473 4.23 13.81 73.72
CA VAL A 473 3.22 14.33 74.64
C VAL A 473 2.97 13.35 75.79
N LEU A 474 2.86 12.04 75.51
CA LEU A 474 2.69 11.01 76.54
C LEU A 474 3.92 10.88 77.46
N ALA A 475 5.13 10.90 76.91
CA ALA A 475 6.37 10.85 77.69
C ALA A 475 6.54 12.11 78.57
N PHE A 476 6.14 13.28 78.04
CA PHE A 476 6.10 14.51 78.82
C PHE A 476 5.11 14.42 79.98
N PHE A 477 3.94 13.78 79.79
CA PHE A 477 3.01 13.51 80.88
C PHE A 477 3.59 12.55 81.93
N GLU A 478 4.30 11.49 81.53
CA GLU A 478 4.95 10.59 82.48
C GLU A 478 6.02 11.31 83.33
N GLN A 479 6.78 12.23 82.73
CA GLN A 479 7.75 13.05 83.47
C GLN A 479 7.09 14.10 84.38
N LEU A 480 5.96 14.66 83.97
CA LEU A 480 5.17 15.55 84.83
C LEU A 480 4.57 14.81 86.03
N ASP A 481 4.09 13.58 85.81
CA ASP A 481 3.57 12.73 86.89
C ASP A 481 4.67 12.36 87.91
N LYS A 482 5.91 12.15 87.43
CA LYS A 482 7.09 11.92 88.28
C LYS A 482 7.61 13.17 89.00
N SER A 483 7.40 14.38 88.45
CA SER A 483 8.00 15.62 88.98
C SER A 483 7.04 16.49 89.79
N THR A 484 5.73 16.34 89.61
CA THR A 484 4.74 17.21 90.25
C THR A 484 3.63 16.39 90.90
N GLY A 485 3.83 16.03 92.17
CA GLY A 485 2.76 15.48 93.00
C GLY A 485 1.50 16.35 92.94
N SER A 486 0.44 15.81 92.35
CA SER A 486 -0.99 16.17 92.50
C SER A 486 -1.53 17.54 92.06
N VAL A 487 -0.76 18.51 91.53
CA VAL A 487 -1.32 19.85 91.20
C VAL A 487 -1.21 20.28 89.72
N ALA A 488 -0.47 19.57 88.86
CA ALA A 488 -0.30 19.95 87.45
C ALA A 488 -1.43 19.49 86.49
N GLY A 489 -2.37 18.65 86.93
CA GLY A 489 -3.35 18.00 86.06
C GLY A 489 -4.39 18.92 85.42
N THR A 490 -4.73 20.06 86.05
CA THR A 490 -5.83 20.94 85.60
C THR A 490 -5.43 21.94 84.51
N ALA A 491 -4.21 22.48 84.52
CA ALA A 491 -3.73 23.37 83.45
C ALA A 491 -3.61 22.63 82.10
N LEU A 492 -3.37 21.32 82.19
CA LEU A 492 -3.00 20.49 81.07
C LEU A 492 -4.22 19.95 80.30
N LEU A 493 -5.34 19.71 80.99
CA LEU A 493 -6.65 19.48 80.36
C LEU A 493 -7.15 20.71 79.58
N GLY A 494 -6.81 21.92 80.06
CA GLY A 494 -7.10 23.16 79.34
C GLY A 494 -6.32 23.27 78.02
N ALA A 495 -5.03 22.92 78.04
CA ALA A 495 -4.18 22.99 76.85
C ALA A 495 -4.55 21.92 75.80
N SER A 496 -4.85 20.69 76.22
CA SER A 496 -5.27 19.62 75.30
C SER A 496 -6.65 19.91 74.69
N GLY A 497 -7.60 20.44 75.48
CA GLY A 497 -8.89 20.91 74.98
C GLY A 497 -8.75 22.02 73.95
N TYR A 498 -7.85 22.99 74.19
CA TYR A 498 -7.57 24.07 73.25
C TYR A 498 -6.93 23.57 71.95
N PHE A 499 -6.03 22.58 72.03
CA PHE A 499 -5.40 21.98 70.86
C PHE A 499 -6.40 21.18 70.01
N ILE A 500 -7.27 20.40 70.66
CA ILE A 500 -8.36 19.67 69.97
C ILE A 500 -9.33 20.66 69.30
N TYR A 501 -9.63 21.79 69.95
CA TYR A 501 -10.46 22.84 69.38
C TYR A 501 -9.84 23.47 68.13
N ILE A 502 -8.55 23.85 68.18
CA ILE A 502 -7.81 24.40 67.03
C ILE A 502 -7.76 23.38 65.89
N TRP A 503 -7.48 22.11 66.20
CA TRP A 503 -7.40 21.05 65.21
C TRP A 503 -8.75 20.81 64.51
N LYS A 504 -9.83 20.71 65.28
CA LYS A 504 -11.19 20.59 64.74
C LYS A 504 -11.53 21.76 63.82
N HIS A 505 -11.14 22.98 64.19
CA HIS A 505 -11.40 24.17 63.38
C HIS A 505 -10.60 24.20 62.08
N LEU A 506 -9.32 23.80 62.11
CA LEU A 506 -8.47 23.65 60.91
C LEU A 506 -8.98 22.55 59.97
N TYR A 507 -9.39 21.41 60.52
CA TYR A 507 -9.94 20.30 59.73
C TYR A 507 -11.23 20.71 59.01
N GLN A 508 -12.14 21.42 59.69
CA GLN A 508 -13.37 21.93 59.06
C GLN A 508 -13.07 22.92 57.92
N LYS A 509 -12.08 23.80 58.07
CA LYS A 509 -11.66 24.72 57.01
C LYS A 509 -11.10 24.01 55.78
N LEU A 510 -10.35 22.93 55.98
CA LEU A 510 -9.80 22.13 54.89
C LEU A 510 -10.88 21.32 54.17
N ALA A 511 -11.81 20.71 54.91
CA ALA A 511 -12.92 19.94 54.35
C ALA A 511 -13.89 20.81 53.51
N LEU A 512 -14.13 22.06 53.92
CA LEU A 512 -14.95 23.02 53.16
C LEU A 512 -14.28 23.43 51.84
N LYS A 513 -12.94 23.45 51.78
CA LYS A 513 -12.20 23.79 50.54
C LYS A 513 -12.27 22.68 49.48
N THR A 514 -12.53 21.44 49.88
CA THR A 514 -12.63 20.29 48.98
C THR A 514 -14.04 20.03 48.45
N GLN A 515 -15.06 20.76 48.92
CA GLN A 515 -16.47 20.56 48.49
C GLN A 515 -16.95 21.53 47.41
N HIS A 516 -16.12 22.48 46.96
CA HIS A 516 -16.47 23.25 45.76
C HIS A 516 -16.09 22.42 44.52
N PRO A 517 -17.06 21.93 43.72
CA PRO A 517 -16.74 21.35 42.43
C PRO A 517 -16.04 22.41 41.57
N PRO A 518 -15.09 22.02 40.71
CA PRO A 518 -14.47 22.96 39.79
C PRO A 518 -15.57 23.65 38.96
N PRO A 519 -15.44 24.95 38.68
CA PRO A 519 -16.39 25.63 37.81
C PRO A 519 -16.42 24.88 36.47
N SER A 520 -17.61 24.44 36.07
CA SER A 520 -17.89 24.02 34.70
C SER A 520 -17.72 25.25 33.80
N GLY A 521 -16.54 25.37 33.20
CA GLY A 521 -16.22 26.34 32.16
C GLY A 521 -16.50 25.77 30.77
N PRO A 522 -16.68 26.66 29.77
CA PRO A 522 -17.40 26.42 28.52
C PRO A 522 -16.78 25.37 27.60
#